data_AF-A0A7Y2U6V7-F1
#
_entry.id   AF-A0A7Y2U6V7-F1
#
_cell.length_a   1.000
_cell.length_b   1.000
_cell.length_c   1.000
_cell.angle_alpha   90.00
_cell.angle_beta   90.00
_cell.angle_gamma   90.00
#
_symmetry.space_group_name_H-M   'P 1'
#
loop_
_entity.id
_entity.type
_entity.pdbx_description
1 polymer ?
#
loop_
_entity_poly.entity_id
_entity_poly.type
_entity_poly.pdbx_seq_one_letter_code
_entity_poly.pdbx_strand_id
1 'polypeptide(L)'
;MIPESLDTTLDEVAGRRCLSCHKDTKDIHPLTKGFYLRIDHPERNPFLRAPLAKSAGGGGDCGQNVFTSTEDPDYQKLLRLFESVEKTLSQHPRMDMLPLDRQSATRH
;
A
#
# COMPACT_ATOMS: atom_id res chain seq x y z
N MET A 1 -3.82 3.10 11.59
CA MET A 1 -2.46 3.66 11.55
C MET A 1 -2.08 3.79 10.08
N ILE A 2 -1.60 4.95 9.66
CA ILE A 2 -1.14 5.21 8.28
C ILE A 2 0.40 5.25 8.33
N PRO A 3 1.14 4.67 7.36
CA PRO A 3 2.59 4.79 7.32
C PRO A 3 3.03 6.26 7.26
N GLU A 4 3.95 6.65 8.15
CA GLU A 4 4.31 8.06 8.38
C GLU A 4 4.83 8.78 7.12
N SER A 5 5.61 8.07 6.29
CA SER A 5 6.22 8.61 5.08
C SER A 5 5.49 8.25 3.79
N LEU A 6 4.22 7.83 3.87
CA LEU A 6 3.44 7.39 2.70
C LEU A 6 3.32 8.48 1.64
N ASP A 7 2.82 9.65 2.01
CA ASP A 7 2.58 10.75 1.06
C ASP A 7 3.90 11.21 0.42
N THR A 8 4.95 11.45 1.21
CA THR A 8 6.26 11.88 0.69
C THR A 8 6.90 10.85 -0.23
N THR A 9 6.84 9.55 0.11
CA THR A 9 7.41 8.50 -0.73
C THR A 9 6.61 8.32 -2.02
N LEU A 10 5.28 8.44 -1.92
CA LEU A 10 4.42 8.40 -3.09
C LEU A 10 4.67 9.59 -4.02
N ASP A 11 4.86 10.80 -3.49
CA ASP A 11 5.22 11.97 -4.29
C ASP A 11 6.51 11.77 -5.08
N GLU A 12 7.53 11.21 -4.43
CA GLU A 12 8.82 10.92 -5.08
C GLU A 12 8.68 9.91 -6.23
N VAL A 13 7.97 8.80 -6.01
CA VAL A 13 7.76 7.77 -7.03
C VAL A 13 6.84 8.30 -8.14
N ALA A 14 5.75 8.96 -7.77
CA ALA A 14 4.77 9.50 -8.72
C ALA A 14 5.38 10.57 -9.63
N GLY A 15 6.21 11.46 -9.07
CA GLY A 15 6.92 12.48 -9.84
C GLY A 15 7.82 11.89 -10.92
N ARG A 16 8.38 10.70 -10.69
CA ARG A 16 9.23 10.00 -11.67
C ARG A 16 8.44 9.12 -12.64
N ARG A 17 7.33 8.52 -12.20
CA ARG A 17 6.72 7.36 -12.88
C ARG A 17 5.27 7.55 -13.30
N CYS A 18 4.51 8.43 -12.66
CA CYS A 18 3.05 8.47 -12.79
C CYS A 18 2.52 9.72 -13.54
N LEU A 19 3.36 10.74 -13.74
CA LEU A 19 2.97 12.01 -14.38
C LEU A 19 2.68 11.90 -15.89
N SER A 20 2.88 10.74 -16.50
CA SER A 20 2.40 10.50 -17.87
C SER A 20 0.88 10.45 -17.97
N CYS A 21 0.19 10.10 -16.86
CA CYS A 21 -1.27 9.99 -16.78
C CYS A 21 -1.89 11.02 -15.83
N HIS A 22 -1.13 11.50 -14.83
CA HIS A 22 -1.58 12.48 -13.85
C HIS A 22 -0.95 13.86 -14.13
N LYS A 23 -1.67 14.95 -13.81
CA LYS A 23 -1.15 16.31 -14.03
C LYS A 23 -0.23 16.73 -12.89
N ASP A 24 -0.53 16.29 -11.67
CA ASP A 24 0.24 16.58 -10.45
C ASP A 24 0.20 15.34 -9.53
N THR A 25 1.19 15.17 -8.67
CA THR A 25 1.22 14.03 -7.72
C THR A 25 0.07 14.10 -6.71
N LYS A 26 -0.46 15.30 -6.44
CA LYS A 26 -1.64 15.53 -5.61
C LYS A 26 -2.91 14.88 -6.18
N ASP A 27 -2.97 14.57 -7.48
CA ASP A 27 -4.09 13.85 -8.08
C ASP A 27 -4.20 12.41 -7.56
N ILE A 28 -3.13 11.89 -6.94
CA ILE A 28 -3.02 10.52 -6.42
C ILE A 28 -3.27 10.48 -4.90
N HIS A 29 -2.99 11.57 -4.17
CA HIS A 29 -3.14 11.66 -2.71
C HIS A 29 -4.51 11.33 -2.13
N PRO A 30 -5.65 11.56 -2.83
CA PRO A 30 -6.91 11.03 -2.32
C PRO A 30 -6.80 9.53 -2.03
N LEU A 31 -6.10 8.77 -2.86
CA LEU A 31 -5.92 7.32 -2.71
C LEU A 31 -5.11 6.90 -1.48
N THR A 32 -4.38 7.81 -0.83
CA THR A 32 -3.65 7.55 0.42
C THR A 32 -4.42 7.99 1.67
N LYS A 33 -5.56 8.67 1.51
CA LYS A 33 -6.27 9.35 2.59
C LYS A 33 -7.65 8.73 2.84
N GLY A 34 -7.89 8.26 4.06
CA GLY A 34 -9.21 7.86 4.53
C GLY A 34 -9.40 6.35 4.69
N PHE A 35 -10.65 5.94 4.87
CA PHE A 35 -11.02 4.59 5.33
C PHE A 35 -10.80 3.47 4.29
N TYR A 36 -10.48 3.82 3.05
CA TYR A 36 -10.28 2.87 1.95
C TYR A 36 -8.80 2.51 1.73
N LEU A 37 -7.87 3.11 2.47
CA LEU A 37 -6.47 2.70 2.47
C LEU A 37 -6.35 1.30 3.10
N ARG A 38 -5.85 0.34 2.32
CA ARG A 38 -5.62 -1.04 2.78
C ARG A 38 -4.27 -1.14 3.45
N ILE A 39 -4.26 -1.68 4.67
CA ILE A 39 -3.04 -1.88 5.48
C ILE A 39 -2.60 -3.35 5.47
N ASP A 40 -3.54 -4.28 5.42
CA ASP A 40 -3.34 -5.74 5.47
C ASP A 40 -2.99 -6.36 4.11
N HIS A 41 -3.42 -5.70 3.04
CA HIS A 41 -3.14 -6.08 1.65
C HIS A 41 -2.77 -4.83 0.84
N PRO A 42 -1.60 -4.22 1.14
CA PRO A 42 -1.23 -2.94 0.57
C PRO A 42 -1.14 -2.97 -0.97
N GLU A 43 -0.77 -4.10 -1.56
CA GLU A 43 -0.71 -4.33 -3.01
C GLU A 43 -2.05 -4.11 -3.73
N ARG A 44 -3.16 -4.20 -2.99
CA ARG A 44 -4.51 -4.00 -3.52
C ARG A 44 -4.95 -2.55 -3.48
N ASN A 45 -4.14 -1.63 -2.97
CA ASN A 45 -4.46 -0.21 -3.03
C ASN A 45 -4.49 0.28 -4.49
N PRO A 46 -5.41 1.16 -4.89
CA PRO A 46 -5.52 1.62 -6.27
C PRO A 46 -4.23 2.26 -6.81
N PHE A 47 -3.49 3.01 -5.98
CA PHE A 47 -2.22 3.64 -6.37
C PHE A 47 -1.07 2.64 -6.58
N LEU A 48 -1.21 1.38 -6.17
CA LEU A 48 -0.28 0.29 -6.46
C LEU A 48 -0.78 -0.59 -7.60
N ARG A 49 -2.09 -0.87 -7.62
CA ARG A 49 -2.70 -1.78 -8.59
C ARG A 49 -2.84 -1.17 -9.98
N ALA A 50 -3.30 0.08 -10.10
CA ALA A 50 -3.49 0.74 -11.40
C ALA A 50 -2.21 0.84 -12.25
N PRO A 51 -1.05 1.26 -11.70
CA PRO A 51 0.20 1.34 -12.48
C PRO A 51 0.88 0.01 -12.78
N LEU A 52 0.51 -1.07 -12.06
CA LEU A 52 1.10 -2.40 -12.24
C LEU A 52 0.53 -3.09 -13.49
N ALA A 53 1.41 -3.73 -14.27
CA ALA A 53 1.03 -4.49 -15.44
C ALA A 53 0.03 -5.60 -15.14
N LYS A 54 -0.92 -5.83 -16.06
CA LYS A 54 -1.89 -6.94 -15.95
C LYS A 54 -1.22 -8.31 -15.85
N SER A 55 -0.10 -8.50 -16.56
CA SER A 55 0.69 -9.74 -16.50
C SER A 55 1.31 -10.02 -15.13
N ALA A 56 1.47 -8.99 -14.30
CA ALA A 56 1.95 -9.07 -12.93
C ALA A 56 0.80 -9.02 -11.89
N GLY A 57 -0.46 -9.17 -12.34
CA GLY A 57 -1.64 -9.14 -11.46
C GLY A 57 -2.21 -7.75 -11.17
N GLY A 58 -1.69 -6.71 -11.83
CA GLY A 58 -2.17 -5.33 -11.72
C GLY A 58 -3.39 -5.00 -12.58
N GLY A 59 -3.76 -3.73 -12.60
CA GLY A 59 -4.85 -3.17 -13.41
C GLY A 59 -4.41 -2.72 -14.80
N GLY A 60 -3.19 -2.19 -14.92
CA GLY A 60 -2.70 -1.60 -16.18
C GLY A 60 -3.56 -0.43 -16.67
N ASP A 61 -4.10 0.36 -15.73
CA ASP A 61 -5.10 1.39 -16.00
C ASP A 61 -4.47 2.73 -16.42
N CYS A 62 -3.15 2.88 -16.23
CA CYS A 62 -2.40 4.11 -16.51
C CYS A 62 -2.05 4.33 -17.99
N GLY A 63 -2.67 3.59 -18.91
CA GLY A 63 -2.39 3.61 -20.36
C GLY A 63 -1.07 2.96 -20.78
N GLN A 64 -0.17 2.70 -19.82
CA GLN A 64 1.07 1.96 -19.98
C GLN A 64 1.40 1.19 -18.70
N ASN A 65 2.27 0.19 -18.82
CA ASN A 65 2.79 -0.55 -17.67
C ASN A 65 3.85 0.30 -16.95
N VAL A 66 3.42 1.09 -15.97
CA VAL A 66 4.32 1.93 -15.16
C VAL A 66 5.24 1.06 -14.29
N PHE A 67 4.70 -0.03 -13.73
CA PHE A 67 5.47 -1.11 -13.13
C PHE A 67 5.23 -2.37 -13.95
N THR A 68 6.30 -2.96 -14.49
CA THR A 68 6.21 -4.16 -15.34
C THR A 68 6.02 -5.43 -14.52
N SER A 69 6.54 -5.45 -13.30
CA SER A 69 6.45 -6.59 -12.38
C SER A 69 6.41 -6.14 -10.92
N THR A 70 6.08 -7.09 -10.04
CA THR A 70 6.07 -6.86 -8.59
C THR A 70 7.46 -6.65 -8.01
N GLU A 71 8.52 -6.98 -8.74
CA GLU A 71 9.91 -6.82 -8.32
C GLU A 71 10.47 -5.43 -8.64
N ASP A 72 9.68 -4.55 -9.26
CA ASP A 72 10.09 -3.19 -9.56
C ASP A 72 10.52 -2.46 -8.25
N PRO A 73 11.70 -1.80 -8.24
CA PRO A 73 12.25 -1.24 -7.01
C PRO A 73 11.39 -0.13 -6.42
N ASP A 74 10.71 0.67 -7.25
CA ASP A 74 9.83 1.74 -6.80
C ASP A 74 8.49 1.18 -6.30
N TYR A 75 7.96 0.14 -6.96
CA TYR A 75 6.80 -0.60 -6.46
C TYR A 75 7.07 -1.22 -5.08
N GLN A 76 8.21 -1.91 -4.95
CA GLN A 76 8.65 -2.51 -3.69
C GLN A 76 8.94 -1.45 -2.61
N LYS A 77 9.43 -0.27 -2.98
CA LYS A 77 9.64 0.85 -2.05
C LYS A 77 8.35 1.29 -1.41
N LEU A 78 7.26 1.37 -2.18
CA LEU A 78 5.94 1.72 -1.66
C LEU A 78 5.35 0.62 -0.77
N LEU A 79 5.51 -0.66 -1.13
CA LEU A 79 5.05 -1.79 -0.30
C LEU A 79 5.74 -1.83 1.07
N ARG A 80 7.06 -1.61 1.10
CA ARG A 80 7.85 -1.64 2.34
C ARG A 80 7.37 -0.65 3.42
N LEU A 81 6.68 0.42 3.03
CA LEU A 81 6.13 1.39 4.00
C LEU A 81 5.10 0.73 4.94
N PHE A 82 4.38 -0.28 4.46
CA PHE A 82 3.33 -0.96 5.21
C PHE A 82 3.88 -2.01 6.18
N GLU A 83 5.07 -2.57 5.93
CA GLU A 83 5.69 -3.62 6.76
C GLU A 83 5.80 -3.20 8.24
N SER A 84 6.17 -1.93 8.49
CA SER A 84 6.30 -1.43 9.86
C SER A 84 4.96 -1.38 10.60
N VAL A 85 3.89 -1.00 9.88
CA VAL A 85 2.53 -0.92 10.41
C VAL A 85 1.97 -2.33 10.63
N GLU A 86 2.14 -3.22 9.66
CA GLU A 86 1.75 -4.63 9.77
C GLU A 86 2.44 -5.32 10.95
N LYS A 87 3.75 -5.11 11.11
CA LYS A 87 4.50 -5.62 12.26
C LYS A 87 3.93 -5.11 13.58
N THR A 88 3.63 -3.80 13.66
CA THR A 88 3.04 -3.19 14.86
C THR A 88 1.67 -3.80 15.17
N LEU A 89 0.81 -3.95 14.16
CA LEU A 89 -0.52 -4.55 14.32
C LEU A 89 -0.45 -6.03 14.70
N SER A 90 0.53 -6.77 14.18
CA SER A 90 0.76 -8.17 14.53
C SER A 90 1.30 -8.33 15.97
N GLN A 91 2.11 -7.38 16.45
CA GLN A 91 2.70 -7.42 17.79
C GLN A 91 1.74 -6.89 18.86
N HIS A 92 0.90 -5.93 18.49
CA HIS A 92 -0.06 -5.28 19.37
C HIS A 92 -1.48 -5.35 18.80
N PRO A 93 -2.02 -6.56 18.58
CA PRO A 93 -3.37 -6.72 18.07
C PRO A 93 -4.36 -6.20 19.12
N ARG A 94 -5.52 -5.71 18.66
CA ARG A 94 -6.61 -5.43 19.60
C ARG A 94 -7.08 -6.77 20.19
N MET A 95 -7.16 -6.85 21.52
CA MET A 95 -7.48 -8.09 22.23
C MET A 95 -8.83 -8.69 21.80
N ASP A 96 -9.81 -7.83 21.48
CA ASP A 96 -11.15 -8.21 20.99
C ASP A 96 -11.16 -8.77 19.56
N MET A 97 -10.07 -8.59 18.79
CA MET A 97 -9.92 -9.10 17.42
C MET A 97 -9.03 -10.35 17.33
N LEU A 98 -8.48 -10.83 18.45
CA LEU A 98 -7.73 -12.06 18.45
C LEU A 98 -8.65 -13.25 18.14
N PRO A 99 -8.17 -14.28 17.43
CA PRO A 99 -8.86 -15.57 17.36
C PRO A 99 -9.19 -16.10 18.77
N LEU A 100 -10.38 -16.70 18.96
CA LEU A 100 -10.87 -17.13 20.28
C LEU A 100 -9.94 -18.14 20.97
N ASP A 101 -9.22 -18.95 20.19
CA ASP A 101 -8.19 -19.88 20.63
C ASP A 101 -6.96 -19.17 21.22
N ARG A 102 -6.63 -17.95 20.77
CA ARG A 102 -5.54 -17.12 21.32
C ARG A 102 -5.95 -16.27 22.52
N GLN A 103 -7.23 -15.94 22.66
CA GLN A 103 -7.73 -15.14 23.79
C GLN A 103 -7.71 -15.90 25.12
N SER A 104 -7.78 -17.23 25.06
CA SER A 104 -7.82 -18.11 26.24
C SER A 104 -6.45 -18.27 26.91
N ALA A 105 -5.35 -17.99 26.19
CA ALA A 105 -3.97 -18.10 26.70
C ALA A 105 -3.53 -16.90 27.57
N THR A 106 -4.30 -15.80 27.60
CA THR A 106 -3.93 -14.56 28.32
C THR A 106 -4.72 -14.36 29.63
N ARG A 107 -5.53 -15.33 30.03
CA ARG A 107 -6.24 -15.30 31.33
C ARG A 107 -5.36 -15.96 32.40
N HIS A 108 -4.61 -15.16 33.16
CA HIS A 108 -4.02 -15.54 34.45
C HIS A 108 -4.50 -14.53 35.49
#